data_AF-A0A5J6UEY2-F1
#
_entry.id   AF-A0A5J6UEY2-F1
#
_cell.length_a   1.000
_cell.length_b   1.000
_cell.length_c   1.000
_cell.angle_alpha   90.00
_cell.angle_beta   90.00
_cell.angle_gamma   90.00
#
_symmetry.space_group_name_H-M   'P 1'
#
loop_
_entity.id
_entity.type
_entity.pdbx_description
1 polymer ?
#
loop_
_entity_poly.entity_id
_entity_poly.type
_entity_poly.pdbx_seq_one_letter_code
_entity_poly.pdbx_strand_id
1 'polypeptide(L)'
;MFDNVATDELVQMAKRAGYRVAREYPGIEAEDIAYEALTRLYERAERLKAATADYLYRVLEGEGVKYAAKERYDYILFSSQYVYTPREVRAVLEHVYYDPTARDVPTQKDDWLSAEIGKGTVGISLVDVDVAMEKIKPEYRKVLERRFLHGDTVTDTKAVTRAVDSLTQVVNRLVYRKGLSDDGPGSRTAMSNAKAQYVTRAESGHETNAYEPDAVRKLQTERSQERSDPPGTHFNWSKYTD
;
A
#
# COMPACT_ATOMS: atom_id res chain seq x y z
N MET A 1 24.53 32.32 3.13
CA MET A 1 24.92 31.95 1.75
C MET A 1 26.05 30.95 1.86
N PHE A 2 26.02 29.83 1.11
CA PHE A 2 27.04 28.78 1.19
C PHE A 2 28.35 29.26 0.55
N ASP A 3 29.48 29.00 1.22
CA ASP A 3 30.78 29.57 0.81
C ASP A 3 31.37 28.85 -0.40
N ASN A 4 31.00 27.58 -0.60
CA ASN A 4 31.63 26.69 -1.57
C ASN A 4 30.75 26.32 -2.77
N VAL A 5 29.50 26.78 -2.82
CA VAL A 5 28.50 26.33 -3.81
C VAL A 5 27.62 27.49 -4.24
N ALA A 6 27.51 27.69 -5.56
CA ALA A 6 26.61 28.71 -6.12
C ALA A 6 25.14 28.34 -5.91
N THR A 7 24.26 29.34 -5.80
CA THR A 7 22.83 29.10 -5.55
C THR A 7 22.17 28.27 -6.66
N ASP A 8 22.50 28.52 -7.92
CA ASP A 8 21.97 27.74 -9.05
C ASP A 8 22.41 26.27 -8.99
N GLU A 9 23.67 26.03 -8.61
CA GLU A 9 24.21 24.68 -8.46
C GLU A 9 23.49 23.91 -7.35
N LEU A 10 23.17 24.60 -6.25
CA LEU A 10 22.41 24.03 -5.14
C LEU A 10 20.98 23.67 -5.55
N VAL A 11 20.32 24.52 -6.34
CA VAL A 11 18.98 24.21 -6.90
C VAL A 11 19.04 22.97 -7.79
N GLN A 12 20.08 22.84 -8.62
CA GLN A 12 20.27 21.63 -9.45
C GLN A 12 20.58 20.38 -8.61
N MET A 13 21.33 20.51 -7.51
CA MET A 13 21.51 19.42 -6.55
C MET A 13 20.18 18.99 -5.92
N ALA A 14 19.37 19.94 -5.46
CA ALA A 14 18.07 19.66 -4.86
C ALA A 14 17.13 18.96 -5.85
N LYS A 15 17.07 19.41 -7.10
CA LYS A 15 16.30 18.74 -8.16
C LYS A 15 16.74 17.29 -8.36
N ARG A 16 18.06 17.04 -8.46
CA ARG A 16 18.59 15.67 -8.59
C ARG A 16 18.22 14.79 -7.41
N ALA A 17 18.35 15.31 -6.18
CA ALA A 17 17.95 14.61 -4.97
C ALA A 17 16.44 14.30 -4.98
N GLY A 18 15.60 15.28 -5.33
CA GLY A 18 14.15 15.12 -5.47
C GLY A 18 13.77 14.02 -6.47
N TYR A 19 14.35 14.03 -7.67
CA TYR A 19 14.09 12.97 -8.67
C TYR A 19 14.51 11.58 -8.20
N ARG A 20 15.61 11.48 -7.45
CA ARG A 20 16.05 10.20 -6.90
C ARG A 20 15.07 9.70 -5.84
N VAL A 21 14.70 10.55 -4.88
CA VAL A 21 13.77 10.19 -3.80
C VAL A 21 12.38 9.88 -4.35
N ALA A 22 11.86 10.64 -5.31
CA ALA A 22 10.56 10.39 -5.93
C ALA A 22 10.46 9.00 -6.59
N ARG A 23 11.58 8.41 -7.05
CA ARG A 23 11.58 7.03 -7.56
C ARG A 23 11.36 6.00 -6.46
N GLU A 24 11.79 6.29 -5.24
CA GLU A 24 11.60 5.44 -4.07
C GLU A 24 10.22 5.65 -3.42
N TYR A 25 9.59 6.80 -3.62
CA TYR A 25 8.30 7.15 -3.03
C TYR A 25 7.25 7.42 -4.13
N PRO A 26 6.55 6.38 -4.62
CA PRO A 26 5.53 6.53 -5.65
C PRO A 26 4.42 7.49 -5.22
N GLY A 27 4.01 8.39 -6.12
CA GLY A 27 2.91 9.33 -5.90
C GLY A 27 3.31 10.67 -5.31
N ILE A 28 4.58 10.87 -4.95
CA ILE A 28 5.09 12.15 -4.44
C ILE A 28 5.91 12.84 -5.54
N GLU A 29 5.65 14.12 -5.76
CA GLU A 29 6.30 14.88 -6.82
C GLU A 29 7.75 15.22 -6.48
N ALA A 30 8.64 15.05 -7.46
CA ALA A 30 10.07 15.32 -7.29
C ALA A 30 10.36 16.81 -6.98
N GLU A 31 9.51 17.71 -7.48
CA GLU A 31 9.64 19.14 -7.28
C GLU A 31 9.34 19.52 -5.84
N ASP A 32 8.24 19.01 -5.27
CA ASP A 32 7.89 19.21 -3.85
C ASP A 32 9.00 18.72 -2.91
N ILE A 33 9.52 17.51 -3.17
CA ILE A 33 10.65 16.97 -2.41
C ILE A 33 11.87 17.89 -2.51
N ALA A 34 12.19 18.38 -3.71
CA ALA A 34 13.33 19.26 -3.92
C ALA A 34 13.14 20.62 -3.20
N TYR A 35 11.95 21.21 -3.27
CA TYR A 35 11.63 22.48 -2.62
C TYR A 35 11.67 22.37 -1.10
N GLU A 36 11.08 21.32 -0.52
CA GLU A 36 11.12 21.10 0.92
C GLU A 36 12.56 20.83 1.39
N ALA A 37 13.30 19.96 0.71
CA ALA A 37 14.69 19.66 1.06
C ALA A 37 15.57 20.92 1.05
N LEU A 38 15.39 21.77 0.03
CA LEU A 38 16.08 23.05 -0.10
C LEU A 38 15.68 24.01 1.01
N THR A 39 14.40 24.10 1.36
CA THR A 39 13.89 24.91 2.48
C THR A 39 14.55 24.50 3.80
N ARG A 40 14.56 23.20 4.11
CA ARG A 40 15.22 22.64 5.31
C ARG A 40 16.72 22.87 5.34
N LEU A 41 17.36 22.84 4.18
CA LEU A 41 18.78 23.15 4.06
C LEU A 41 19.05 24.63 4.38
N TYR A 42 18.23 25.55 3.86
CA TYR A 42 18.35 26.98 4.13
C TYR A 42 18.08 27.35 5.59
N GLU A 43 17.14 26.68 6.26
CA GLU A 43 16.92 26.82 7.71
C GLU A 43 18.19 26.50 8.52
N ARG A 44 19.10 25.69 7.98
CA ARG A 44 20.35 25.27 8.60
C ARG A 44 21.59 25.88 7.94
N ALA A 45 21.41 26.90 7.08
CA ALA A 45 22.48 27.45 6.24
C ALA A 45 23.70 27.91 7.05
N GLU A 46 23.52 28.54 8.21
CA GLU A 46 24.63 29.00 9.06
C GLU A 46 25.50 27.85 9.56
N ARG A 47 24.91 26.69 9.88
CA ARG A 47 25.65 25.50 10.34
C ARG A 47 26.36 24.77 9.20
N LEU A 48 25.84 24.91 7.98
CA LEU A 48 26.26 24.17 6.80
C LEU A 48 27.05 25.04 5.82
N LYS A 49 27.39 26.27 6.21
CA LYS A 49 27.94 27.29 5.32
C LYS A 49 29.23 26.88 4.62
N ALA A 50 30.13 26.23 5.36
CA ALA A 50 31.42 25.72 4.89
C ALA A 50 31.39 24.24 4.46
N ALA A 51 30.20 23.62 4.37
CA ALA A 51 30.08 22.24 3.95
C ALA A 51 30.50 22.06 2.48
N THR A 52 30.92 20.83 2.16
CA THR A 52 31.23 20.44 0.77
C THR A 52 29.95 20.18 -0.01
N ALA A 53 30.01 20.31 -1.34
CA ALA A 53 28.88 20.02 -2.23
C ALA A 53 28.33 18.60 -2.02
N ASP A 54 29.20 17.60 -1.87
CA ASP A 54 28.81 16.20 -1.60
C ASP A 54 28.04 16.06 -0.29
N TYR A 55 28.47 16.76 0.75
CA TYR A 55 27.78 16.73 2.03
C TYR A 55 26.41 17.43 1.94
N LEU A 56 26.34 18.58 1.29
CA LEU A 56 25.08 19.29 1.04
C LEU A 56 24.10 18.43 0.23
N TYR A 57 24.58 17.70 -0.78
CA TYR A 57 23.77 16.77 -1.55
C TYR A 57 23.19 15.64 -0.67
N ARG A 58 24.00 15.04 0.21
CA ARG A 58 23.51 14.03 1.17
C ARG A 58 22.48 14.60 2.16
N VAL A 59 22.67 15.84 2.60
CA VAL A 59 21.68 16.52 3.46
C VAL A 59 20.37 16.72 2.70
N LEU A 60 20.43 17.18 1.45
CA LEU A 60 19.24 17.33 0.59
C LEU A 60 18.52 16.00 0.39
N GLU A 61 19.25 14.91 0.09
CA GLU A 61 18.65 13.56 0.01
C GLU A 61 18.00 13.14 1.33
N GLY A 62 18.69 13.36 2.46
CA GLY A 62 18.18 12.99 3.78
C GLY A 62 16.91 13.76 4.17
N GLU A 63 16.86 15.06 3.93
CA GLU A 63 15.65 15.86 4.19
C GLU A 63 14.52 15.51 3.21
N GLY A 64 14.85 15.23 1.94
CA GLY A 64 13.87 14.77 0.96
C GLY A 64 13.23 13.43 1.34
N VAL A 65 14.02 12.47 1.84
CA VAL A 65 13.50 11.19 2.35
C VAL A 65 12.56 11.39 3.53
N LYS A 66 12.91 12.26 4.49
CA LYS A 66 12.05 12.55 5.65
C LYS A 66 10.70 13.13 5.22
N TYR A 67 10.73 14.10 4.30
CA TYR A 67 9.51 14.69 3.75
C TYR A 67 8.66 13.65 3.04
N ALA A 68 9.25 12.89 2.12
CA ALA A 68 8.53 11.88 1.35
C ALA A 68 7.95 10.76 2.24
N ALA A 69 8.68 10.34 3.28
CA ALA A 69 8.19 9.38 4.26
C ALA A 69 7.01 9.92 5.06
N LYS A 70 7.06 11.18 5.49
CA LYS A 70 5.96 11.86 6.18
C LYS A 70 4.72 11.95 5.29
N GLU A 71 4.85 12.46 4.06
CA GLU A 71 3.72 12.60 3.14
C GLU A 71 3.08 11.25 2.79
N ARG A 72 3.90 10.21 2.60
CA ARG A 72 3.40 8.85 2.43
C ARG A 72 2.61 8.39 3.66
N TYR A 73 3.14 8.61 4.86
CA TYR A 73 2.46 8.24 6.10
C TYR A 73 1.11 8.98 6.24
N ASP A 74 1.11 10.29 5.99
CA ASP A 74 -0.10 11.11 6.01
C ASP A 74 -1.12 10.59 4.99
N TYR A 75 -0.69 10.28 3.76
CA TYR A 75 -1.56 9.68 2.75
C TYR A 75 -2.16 8.35 3.23
N ILE A 76 -1.37 7.45 3.80
CA ILE A 76 -1.84 6.16 4.31
C ILE A 76 -2.87 6.38 5.43
N LEU A 77 -2.58 7.30 6.35
CA LEU A 77 -3.47 7.62 7.47
C LEU A 77 -4.82 8.17 7.01
N PHE A 78 -4.83 9.08 6.03
CA PHE A 78 -6.06 9.72 5.55
C PHE A 78 -6.83 8.89 4.53
N SER A 79 -6.15 8.16 3.65
CA SER A 79 -6.80 7.37 2.59
C SER A 79 -7.13 5.94 3.03
N SER A 80 -6.53 5.45 4.12
CA SER A 80 -6.52 4.02 4.50
C SER A 80 -6.00 3.09 3.40
N GLN A 81 -5.32 3.63 2.39
CA GLN A 81 -4.72 2.86 1.30
C GLN A 81 -3.22 2.80 1.50
N TYR A 82 -2.68 1.59 1.53
CA TYR A 82 -1.23 1.39 1.64
C TYR A 82 -0.55 1.73 0.31
N VAL A 83 0.56 2.48 0.36
CA VAL A 83 1.38 2.78 -0.81
C VAL A 83 2.71 2.06 -0.69
N TYR A 84 2.94 1.12 -1.60
CA TYR A 84 4.16 0.31 -1.61
C TYR A 84 5.32 1.07 -2.27
N THR A 85 6.50 0.96 -1.67
CA THR A 85 7.76 1.44 -2.26
C THR A 85 8.51 0.31 -2.97
N PRO A 86 9.38 0.62 -3.94
CA PRO A 86 10.21 -0.41 -4.59
C PRO A 86 11.12 -1.17 -3.63
N ARG A 87 11.55 -0.53 -2.52
CA ARG A 87 12.37 -1.16 -1.50
C ARG A 87 11.60 -2.23 -0.74
N GLU A 88 10.36 -1.93 -0.37
CA GLU A 88 9.49 -2.89 0.33
C GLU A 88 9.18 -4.09 -0.58
N VAL A 89 8.83 -3.84 -1.86
CA VAL A 89 8.57 -4.90 -2.84
C VAL A 89 9.81 -5.78 -3.06
N ARG A 90 11.01 -5.18 -3.13
CA ARG A 90 12.26 -5.93 -3.21
C ARG A 90 12.48 -6.80 -1.97
N ALA A 91 12.29 -6.25 -0.77
CA ALA A 91 12.46 -7.00 0.47
C ALA A 91 11.52 -8.21 0.56
N VAL A 92 10.26 -8.05 0.13
CA VAL A 92 9.30 -9.16 0.01
C VAL A 92 9.84 -10.26 -0.90
N LEU A 93 10.32 -9.91 -2.09
CA LEU A 93 10.86 -10.88 -3.04
C LEU A 93 12.12 -11.57 -2.52
N GLU A 94 12.98 -10.86 -1.81
CA GLU A 94 14.26 -11.38 -1.28
C GLU A 94 14.09 -12.30 -0.05
N HIS A 95 13.01 -12.13 0.71
CA HIS A 95 12.93 -12.74 2.04
C HIS A 95 11.68 -13.58 2.29
N VAL A 96 10.58 -13.34 1.58
CA VAL A 96 9.27 -13.92 1.94
C VAL A 96 8.56 -14.57 0.76
N TYR A 97 8.57 -13.92 -0.41
CA TYR A 97 7.70 -14.31 -1.52
C TYR A 97 7.94 -15.75 -2.00
N TYR A 98 9.21 -16.12 -2.19
CA TYR A 98 9.62 -17.44 -2.69
C TYR A 98 9.99 -18.44 -1.58
N ASP A 99 9.94 -18.04 -0.31
CA ASP A 99 10.24 -18.90 0.83
C ASP A 99 8.94 -19.24 1.58
N PRO A 100 8.38 -20.46 1.41
CA PRO A 100 7.16 -20.86 2.11
C PRO A 100 7.30 -20.79 3.63
N THR A 101 8.49 -21.03 4.18
CA THR A 101 8.73 -21.05 5.62
C THR A 101 8.70 -19.65 6.24
N ALA A 102 9.00 -18.63 5.43
CA ALA A 102 8.98 -17.24 5.86
C ALA A 102 7.57 -16.63 5.91
N ARG A 103 6.55 -17.30 5.34
CA ARG A 103 5.17 -16.80 5.29
C ARG A 103 4.43 -16.94 6.63
N ASP A 104 4.83 -17.91 7.45
CA ASP A 104 4.19 -18.21 8.73
C ASP A 104 4.84 -17.47 9.92
N VAL A 105 5.86 -16.64 9.66
CA VAL A 105 6.54 -15.87 10.69
C VAL A 105 5.78 -14.57 10.95
N PRO A 106 5.27 -14.33 12.17
CA PRO A 106 4.62 -13.07 12.51
C PRO A 106 5.59 -11.90 12.31
N THR A 107 5.17 -10.90 11.53
CA THR A 107 5.93 -9.67 11.36
C THR A 107 6.02 -8.91 12.69
N GLN A 108 7.21 -8.39 12.97
CA GLN A 108 7.46 -7.43 14.04
C GLN A 108 6.78 -6.10 13.72
N LYS A 109 6.59 -5.28 14.76
CA LYS A 109 5.95 -3.96 14.65
C LYS A 109 6.69 -3.10 13.62
N ASP A 110 6.01 -2.80 12.51
CA ASP A 110 6.46 -1.83 11.54
C ASP A 110 6.43 -0.42 12.17
N ASP A 111 7.45 0.39 11.88
CA ASP A 111 7.58 1.77 12.33
C ASP A 111 6.74 2.72 11.45
N TRP A 112 6.24 2.24 10.29
CA TRP A 112 5.41 2.96 9.30
C TRP A 112 6.08 4.21 8.68
N LEU A 113 7.10 4.76 9.33
CA LEU A 113 7.85 5.96 9.02
C LEU A 113 9.20 5.65 8.37
N SER A 114 9.87 4.59 8.80
CA SER A 114 11.11 4.16 8.18
C SER A 114 10.79 3.26 6.98
N ALA A 115 11.34 3.60 5.81
CA ALA A 115 11.41 2.67 4.68
C ALA A 115 12.36 1.47 4.95
N GLU A 116 12.71 1.21 6.21
CA GLU A 116 13.59 0.13 6.64
C GLU A 116 12.79 -1.14 6.89
N ILE A 117 12.46 -1.81 5.78
CA ILE A 117 11.97 -3.18 5.85
C ILE A 117 13.16 -4.14 5.90
N GLY A 118 13.31 -4.80 7.05
CA GLY A 118 14.13 -6.00 7.22
C GLY A 118 13.24 -7.25 7.24
N LYS A 119 13.85 -8.43 7.40
CA LYS A 119 13.16 -9.74 7.41
C LYS A 119 11.97 -9.82 8.40
N GLY A 120 11.90 -8.95 9.40
CA GLY A 120 10.83 -8.91 10.39
C GLY A 120 9.79 -7.79 10.20
N THR A 121 9.99 -6.79 9.33
CA THR A 121 9.15 -5.58 9.27
C THR A 121 8.43 -5.42 7.93
N VAL A 122 8.02 -6.53 7.32
CA VAL A 122 7.39 -6.51 5.99
C VAL A 122 5.92 -6.13 6.10
N GLY A 123 5.58 -4.84 5.93
CA GLY A 123 4.21 -4.32 5.90
C GLY A 123 3.42 -4.63 4.61
N ILE A 124 3.90 -5.53 3.74
CA ILE A 124 3.27 -5.82 2.45
C ILE A 124 2.32 -7.01 2.50
N SER A 125 1.14 -6.84 1.92
CA SER A 125 0.21 -7.94 1.61
C SER A 125 0.79 -8.84 0.52
N LEU A 126 1.17 -10.07 0.88
CA LEU A 126 1.61 -11.10 -0.08
C LEU A 126 0.57 -11.35 -1.18
N VAL A 127 -0.72 -11.25 -0.84
CA VAL A 127 -1.83 -11.38 -1.78
C VAL A 127 -1.78 -10.30 -2.86
N ASP A 128 -1.46 -9.06 -2.51
CA ASP A 128 -1.36 -7.99 -3.49
C ASP A 128 -0.17 -8.21 -4.44
N VAL A 129 0.95 -8.73 -3.92
CA VAL A 129 2.12 -9.09 -4.73
C VAL A 129 1.82 -10.28 -5.64
N ASP A 130 1.13 -11.30 -5.17
CA ASP A 130 0.72 -12.46 -5.98
C ASP A 130 -0.15 -12.03 -7.17
N VAL A 131 -1.21 -11.24 -6.91
CA VAL A 131 -2.09 -10.74 -7.98
C VAL A 131 -1.34 -9.79 -8.92
N ALA A 132 -0.38 -9.02 -8.42
CA ALA A 132 0.45 -8.16 -9.27
C ALA A 132 1.45 -8.97 -10.11
N MET A 133 2.00 -10.05 -9.58
CA MET A 133 2.91 -10.94 -10.29
C MET A 133 2.22 -11.56 -11.50
N GLU A 134 0.94 -11.90 -11.39
CA GLU A 134 0.12 -12.37 -12.52
C GLU A 134 -0.05 -11.33 -13.63
N LYS A 135 -0.04 -10.04 -13.29
CA LYS A 135 -0.36 -8.92 -14.20
C LYS A 135 0.86 -8.19 -14.75
N ILE A 136 2.05 -8.38 -14.18
CA ILE A 136 3.28 -7.80 -14.71
C ILE A 136 3.63 -8.42 -16.07
N LYS A 137 4.38 -7.69 -16.89
CA LYS A 137 4.88 -8.18 -18.17
C LYS A 137 5.68 -9.49 -17.99
N PRO A 138 5.51 -10.51 -18.86
CA PRO A 138 6.20 -11.79 -18.74
C PRO A 138 7.72 -11.67 -18.72
N GLU A 139 8.30 -10.69 -19.42
CA GLU A 139 9.75 -10.47 -19.43
C GLU A 139 10.26 -10.02 -18.06
N TYR A 140 9.53 -9.13 -17.39
CA TYR A 140 9.89 -8.69 -16.04
C TYR A 140 9.70 -9.80 -15.01
N ARG A 141 8.63 -10.60 -15.13
CA ARG A 141 8.45 -11.78 -14.27
C ARG A 141 9.66 -12.73 -14.35
N LYS A 142 10.11 -13.06 -15.56
CA LYS A 142 11.29 -13.92 -15.77
C LYS A 142 12.56 -13.34 -15.14
N VAL A 143 12.75 -12.02 -15.20
CA VAL A 143 13.89 -11.35 -14.55
C VAL A 143 13.82 -11.49 -13.02
N LEU A 144 12.62 -11.32 -12.44
CA LEU A 144 12.41 -11.47 -11.00
C LEU A 144 12.62 -12.92 -10.56
N GLU A 145 12.06 -13.90 -11.28
CA GLU A 145 12.23 -15.32 -10.97
C GLU A 145 13.71 -15.73 -11.04
N ARG A 146 14.44 -15.35 -12.11
CA ARG A 146 15.89 -15.61 -12.18
C ARG A 146 16.63 -15.06 -10.98
N ARG A 147 16.37 -13.81 -10.62
CA ARG A 147 17.08 -13.15 -9.52
C ARG A 147 16.72 -13.71 -8.14
N PHE A 148 15.43 -13.83 -7.84
CA PHE A 148 14.93 -14.04 -6.48
C PHE A 148 14.47 -15.48 -6.20
N LEU A 149 14.01 -16.23 -7.21
CA LEU A 149 13.68 -17.64 -7.07
C LEU A 149 14.89 -18.55 -7.34
N HIS A 150 15.65 -18.27 -8.40
CA HIS A 150 16.80 -19.10 -8.79
C HIS A 150 18.14 -18.62 -8.23
N GLY A 151 18.18 -17.40 -7.66
CA GLY A 151 19.40 -16.85 -7.07
C GLY A 151 20.47 -16.43 -8.09
N ASP A 152 20.10 -16.19 -9.35
CA ASP A 152 21.04 -15.82 -10.41
C ASP A 152 21.69 -14.47 -10.13
N THR A 153 22.99 -14.50 -9.81
CA THR A 153 23.79 -13.31 -9.52
C THR A 153 24.27 -12.56 -10.76
N VAL A 154 24.24 -13.21 -11.93
CA VAL A 154 24.69 -12.66 -13.22
C VAL A 154 23.63 -11.78 -13.89
N THR A 155 22.41 -11.74 -13.34
CA THR A 155 21.31 -10.95 -13.89
C THR A 155 21.64 -9.46 -13.90
N ASP A 156 21.39 -8.77 -15.02
CA ASP A 156 21.58 -7.31 -15.14
C ASP A 156 20.83 -6.56 -14.03
N THR A 157 21.58 -5.86 -13.18
CA THR A 157 21.03 -5.09 -12.06
C THR A 157 20.03 -4.04 -12.54
N LYS A 158 20.22 -3.43 -13.71
CA LYS A 158 19.25 -2.46 -14.26
C LYS A 158 17.96 -3.15 -14.69
N ALA A 159 18.04 -4.35 -15.23
CA ALA A 159 16.85 -5.14 -15.56
C ALA A 159 16.07 -5.51 -14.30
N VAL A 160 16.75 -5.94 -13.23
CA VAL A 160 16.13 -6.23 -11.93
C VAL A 160 15.44 -5.00 -11.36
N THR A 161 16.13 -3.85 -11.32
CA THR A 161 15.54 -2.60 -10.82
C THR A 161 14.28 -2.23 -11.60
N ARG A 162 14.32 -2.25 -12.94
CA ARG A 162 13.12 -1.96 -13.75
C ARG A 162 11.98 -2.95 -13.54
N ALA A 163 12.30 -4.23 -13.32
CA ALA A 163 11.30 -5.24 -13.05
C ALA A 163 10.62 -5.00 -11.68
N VAL A 164 11.40 -4.64 -10.64
CA VAL A 164 10.89 -4.27 -9.32
C VAL A 164 10.04 -2.99 -9.39
N ASP A 165 10.51 -1.96 -10.11
CA ASP A 165 9.75 -0.72 -10.30
C ASP A 165 8.43 -1.00 -11.01
N SER A 166 8.45 -1.84 -12.04
CA SER A 166 7.25 -2.25 -12.76
C SER A 166 6.30 -3.05 -11.88
N LEU A 167 6.80 -3.95 -11.03
CA LEU A 167 5.96 -4.70 -10.10
C LEU A 167 5.30 -3.74 -9.10
N THR A 168 6.08 -2.83 -8.51
CA THR A 168 5.61 -1.82 -7.56
C THR A 168 4.47 -0.98 -8.14
N GLN A 169 4.62 -0.53 -9.40
CA GLN A 169 3.56 0.21 -10.10
C GLN A 169 2.28 -0.61 -10.29
N VAL A 170 2.40 -1.91 -10.59
CA VAL A 170 1.24 -2.79 -10.75
C VAL A 170 0.55 -3.01 -9.41
N VAL A 171 1.30 -3.28 -8.33
CA VAL A 171 0.75 -3.47 -6.98
C VAL A 171 -0.01 -2.21 -6.54
N ASN A 172 0.61 -1.03 -6.61
CA ASN A 172 -0.03 0.23 -6.23
C ASN A 172 -1.28 0.55 -7.06
N ARG A 173 -1.27 0.23 -8.36
CA ARG A 173 -2.45 0.39 -9.22
C ARG A 173 -3.61 -0.50 -8.78
N LEU A 174 -3.34 -1.70 -8.29
CA LEU A 174 -4.37 -2.61 -7.80
C LEU A 174 -4.97 -2.14 -6.48
N VAL A 175 -4.14 -1.66 -5.56
CA VAL A 175 -4.62 -1.09 -4.28
C VAL A 175 -5.51 0.12 -4.53
N TYR A 176 -5.08 1.04 -5.40
CA TYR A 176 -5.86 2.23 -5.73
C TYR A 176 -7.25 1.88 -6.30
N ARG A 177 -7.33 0.86 -7.16
CA ARG A 177 -8.61 0.39 -7.71
C ARG A 177 -9.52 -0.26 -6.67
N LYS A 178 -8.97 -0.97 -5.69
CA LYS A 178 -9.77 -1.56 -4.59
C LYS A 178 -10.41 -0.46 -3.74
N GLY A 179 -9.71 0.64 -3.47
CA GLY A 179 -10.25 1.75 -2.68
C GLY A 179 -11.32 2.59 -3.39
N LEU A 180 -11.52 2.41 -4.69
CA LEU A 180 -12.61 3.01 -5.48
C LEU A 180 -13.88 2.15 -5.48
N SER A 181 -13.94 1.03 -4.75
CA SER A 181 -15.14 0.19 -4.73
C SER A 181 -16.33 0.89 -4.05
N ASP A 182 -17.47 0.82 -4.72
CA ASP A 182 -18.69 1.60 -4.54
C ASP A 182 -19.53 1.28 -3.27
N ASP A 183 -18.92 1.11 -2.09
CA ASP A 183 -19.66 0.85 -0.83
C ASP A 183 -19.84 2.08 0.09
N GLY A 184 -19.64 3.29 -0.46
CA GLY A 184 -20.03 4.52 0.22
C GLY A 184 -21.53 4.84 0.02
N PRO A 185 -22.21 5.52 0.95
CA PRO A 185 -23.61 5.92 0.77
C PRO A 185 -23.86 6.82 -0.47
N GLY A 186 -22.80 7.34 -1.11
CA GLY A 186 -22.83 8.15 -2.33
C GLY A 186 -22.38 7.47 -3.63
N SER A 187 -21.97 6.19 -3.63
CA SER A 187 -21.43 5.49 -4.81
C SER A 187 -22.45 4.62 -5.56
N ARG A 188 -23.74 4.80 -5.28
CA ARG A 188 -24.80 4.11 -6.03
C ARG A 188 -24.70 4.52 -7.50
N THR A 189 -24.37 3.56 -8.36
CA THR A 189 -24.44 3.72 -9.81
C THR A 189 -25.86 4.14 -10.17
N ALA A 190 -26.03 5.30 -10.82
CA ALA A 190 -27.34 5.80 -11.20
C ALA A 190 -28.04 4.77 -12.09
N MET A 191 -29.05 4.10 -11.53
CA MET A 191 -29.87 3.14 -12.24
C MET A 191 -30.74 3.91 -13.24
N SER A 192 -30.71 3.52 -14.53
CA SER A 192 -31.61 4.14 -15.51
C SER A 192 -33.07 3.86 -15.15
N ASN A 193 -33.99 4.79 -15.47
CA ASN A 193 -35.41 4.61 -15.20
C ASN A 193 -35.95 3.28 -15.75
N ALA A 194 -35.47 2.83 -16.91
CA ALA A 194 -35.84 1.54 -17.49
C ALA A 194 -35.38 0.35 -16.64
N LYS A 195 -34.16 0.41 -16.08
CA LYS A 195 -33.62 -0.64 -15.20
C LYS A 195 -34.31 -0.64 -13.83
N ALA A 196 -34.66 0.54 -13.31
CA ALA A 196 -35.43 0.70 -12.08
C ALA A 196 -36.84 0.09 -12.23
N GLN A 197 -37.54 0.41 -13.33
CA GLN A 197 -38.86 -0.15 -13.62
C GLN A 197 -38.82 -1.68 -13.76
N TYR A 198 -37.78 -2.24 -14.37
CA TYR A 198 -37.62 -3.69 -14.49
C TYR A 198 -37.43 -4.36 -13.12
N VAL A 199 -36.58 -3.80 -12.25
CA VAL A 199 -36.35 -4.33 -10.89
C VAL A 199 -37.62 -4.24 -10.05
N THR A 200 -38.32 -3.10 -10.06
CA THR A 200 -39.60 -2.94 -9.35
C THR A 200 -40.66 -3.90 -9.88
N ARG A 201 -40.69 -4.17 -11.20
CA ARG A 201 -41.63 -5.13 -11.80
C ARG A 201 -41.31 -6.59 -11.45
N ALA A 202 -40.02 -6.90 -11.29
CA ALA A 202 -39.58 -8.23 -10.85
C ALA A 202 -39.89 -8.46 -9.36
N GLU A 203 -39.75 -7.44 -8.51
CA GLU A 203 -40.06 -7.53 -7.08
C GLU A 203 -41.58 -7.57 -6.81
N SER A 204 -42.36 -6.77 -7.54
CA SER A 204 -43.84 -6.76 -7.47
C SER A 204 -44.50 -8.00 -8.10
N GLY A 205 -43.75 -8.85 -8.80
CA GLY A 205 -44.23 -10.13 -9.34
C GLY A 205 -44.29 -11.27 -8.31
N HIS A 206 -43.79 -11.06 -7.10
CA HIS A 206 -43.77 -12.05 -6.02
C HIS A 206 -44.61 -11.60 -4.81
N GLU A 207 -45.84 -11.13 -5.05
CA GLU A 207 -46.86 -11.00 -3.99
C GLU A 207 -47.86 -12.15 -4.06
N THR A 208 -47.46 -13.33 -3.59
CA THR A 208 -48.38 -14.17 -2.80
C THR A 208 -48.09 -13.85 -1.34
N ASN A 209 -48.77 -12.82 -0.85
CA ASN A 209 -48.73 -12.37 0.53
C ASN A 209 -49.42 -13.41 1.43
N ALA A 210 -48.72 -14.49 1.77
CA ALA A 210 -49.06 -15.32 2.91
C ALA A 210 -48.47 -14.65 4.14
N TYR A 211 -49.19 -13.68 4.68
CA TYR A 211 -48.90 -13.10 5.98
C TYR A 211 -49.09 -14.21 7.03
N GLU A 212 -48.02 -14.89 7.45
CA GLU A 212 -48.07 -15.82 8.58
C GLU A 212 -48.22 -15.01 9.88
N PRO A 213 -49.39 -15.05 10.56
CA PRO A 213 -49.63 -14.24 11.76
C PRO A 213 -48.78 -14.67 12.97
N ASP A 214 -47.95 -15.72 12.85
CA ASP A 214 -47.13 -16.28 13.93
C ASP A 214 -45.63 -15.93 13.85
N ALA A 215 -45.18 -15.21 12.81
CA ALA A 215 -43.75 -14.89 12.65
C ALA A 215 -43.21 -14.00 13.78
N VAL A 216 -44.02 -13.03 14.24
CA VAL A 216 -43.67 -12.16 15.38
C VAL A 216 -43.63 -12.96 16.68
N ARG A 217 -44.49 -13.98 16.81
CA ARG A 217 -44.58 -14.84 18.00
C ARG A 217 -43.39 -15.79 18.08
N LYS A 218 -42.95 -16.36 16.95
CA LYS A 218 -41.72 -17.16 16.86
C LYS A 218 -40.49 -16.35 17.27
N LEU A 219 -40.33 -15.14 16.73
CA LEU A 219 -39.19 -14.26 17.07
C LEU A 219 -39.16 -13.86 18.55
N GLN A 220 -40.32 -13.65 19.18
CA GLN A 220 -40.40 -13.37 20.62
C GLN A 220 -40.08 -14.60 21.48
N THR A 221 -40.44 -15.80 20.99
CA THR A 221 -40.14 -17.07 21.69
C THR A 221 -38.66 -17.40 21.59
N GLU A 222 -38.05 -17.22 20.41
CA GLU A 222 -36.61 -17.44 20.16
C GLU A 222 -35.73 -16.48 20.98
N ARG A 223 -36.09 -15.18 21.03
CA ARG A 223 -35.40 -14.20 21.89
C ARG A 223 -35.52 -14.47 23.39
N SER A 224 -36.61 -15.13 23.81
CA SER A 224 -36.81 -15.51 25.21
C SER A 224 -35.96 -16.74 25.57
N GLN A 225 -35.73 -17.65 24.62
CA GLN A 225 -34.80 -18.77 24.76
C GLN A 225 -33.34 -18.31 24.80
N GLU A 226 -32.92 -17.40 23.91
CA GLU A 226 -31.55 -16.84 23.92
C GLU A 226 -31.19 -16.12 25.22
N ARG A 227 -32.18 -15.55 25.93
CA ARG A 227 -31.96 -14.91 27.24
C ARG A 227 -31.88 -15.89 28.41
N SER A 228 -32.39 -17.11 28.24
CA SER A 228 -32.40 -18.14 29.29
C SER A 228 -31.17 -19.05 29.24
N ASP A 229 -30.45 -19.07 28.13
CA ASP A 229 -29.30 -19.95 27.94
C ASP A 229 -28.00 -19.26 28.40
N PRO A 230 -27.13 -19.96 29.16
CA PRO A 230 -25.84 -19.41 29.55
C PRO A 230 -24.94 -19.23 28.31
N PRO A 231 -24.17 -18.12 28.24
CA PRO A 231 -23.38 -17.81 27.06
C PRO A 231 -22.32 -18.89 26.80
N GLY A 232 -22.35 -19.49 25.60
CA GLY A 232 -21.34 -20.44 25.11
C GLY A 232 -21.85 -21.77 24.54
N THR A 233 -23.15 -22.05 24.57
CA THR A 233 -23.72 -23.36 24.16
C THR A 233 -23.94 -23.51 22.64
N HIS A 234 -23.87 -22.43 21.86
CA HIS A 234 -24.14 -22.49 20.40
C HIS A 234 -22.88 -22.69 19.54
N PHE A 235 -21.69 -22.57 20.11
CA PHE A 235 -20.45 -22.72 19.37
C PHE A 235 -19.90 -24.14 19.53
N ASN A 236 -20.13 -24.99 18.52
CA ASN A 236 -19.63 -26.36 18.54
C ASN A 236 -18.13 -26.39 18.14
N TRP A 237 -17.27 -26.34 19.16
CA TRP A 237 -15.82 -26.40 19.03
C TRP A 237 -15.30 -27.74 18.45
N SER A 238 -16.11 -28.81 18.46
CA SER A 238 -15.70 -30.13 17.95
C SER A 238 -15.53 -30.16 16.41
N LYS A 239 -15.89 -29.09 15.71
CA LYS A 239 -15.67 -28.94 14.26
C LYS A 239 -14.27 -28.46 13.88
N TYR A 240 -13.45 -28.06 14.85
CA TYR A 240 -12.15 -27.40 14.61
C TYR A 240 -10.98 -28.10 15.30
N THR A 241 -11.17 -29.33 15.74
CA THR A 241 -10.12 -30.18 16.28
C THR A 241 -9.99 -31.40 15.39
N ASP A 242 -9.12 -31.29 14.38
CA ASP A 242 -8.42 -32.40 13.73
C ASP A 242 -6.91 -32.11 13.80
#